data_AF-A0A7S3BAQ0-F1
#
_entry.id   AF-A0A7S3BAQ0-F1
#
_cell.length_a   1.000
_cell.length_b   1.000
_cell.length_c   1.000
_cell.angle_alpha   90.00
_cell.angle_beta   90.00
_cell.angle_gamma   90.00
#
_symmetry.space_group_name_H-M   'P 1'
#
loop_
_entity.id
_entity.type
_entity.pdbx_description
1 polymer ?
#
loop_
_entity_poly.entity_id
_entity_poly.type
_entity_poly.pdbx_seq_one_letter_code
_entity_poly.pdbx_strand_id
1 'polypeptide(L)'
;DAWMAAAAAGGATPLASLDWHSPGHCSFCRYGASGDDSLGCTWGCDAPGAPQVEGVCLSALGVPDVVFDSSGRCVDGISQLDYELARYFQWPDHCVRGSFGARFDARLRVPAGTEVFKLGFENSEDMYSALAGRQGEAAEDGTLDDAVRADEAAFLAERPSLRQRLGERGVRRLFLAGLATDYVVKNTALEALQLAAEGNTALREVVMVNAGSMGVFDAPGDFYGSDAASLSGLAKKAMAEAGARIVMGATVPAALAELCEGTCNDDTDCGAGQVCADIEEGEMWPKCAPASCPVGSVPAVAEQGTSGGLC
;
A
#
# COMPACT_ATOMS: atom_id res chain seq x y z
N ASP A 1 -6.46 -6.32 13.40
CA ASP A 1 -7.47 -5.70 14.30
C ASP A 1 -7.20 -4.26 14.67
N ALA A 2 -6.11 -3.95 15.37
CA ALA A 2 -5.87 -2.61 15.92
C ALA A 2 -5.92 -1.48 14.86
N TRP A 3 -5.33 -1.69 13.68
CA TRP A 3 -5.40 -0.71 12.58
C TRP A 3 -6.82 -0.48 12.05
N MET A 4 -7.59 -1.54 11.82
CA MET A 4 -8.97 -1.42 11.34
C MET A 4 -9.87 -0.74 12.39
N ALA A 5 -9.65 -1.03 13.67
CA ALA A 5 -10.35 -0.37 14.76
C ALA A 5 -10.00 1.12 14.85
N ALA A 6 -8.72 1.48 14.70
CA ALA A 6 -8.27 2.86 14.67
C ALA A 6 -8.84 3.64 13.47
N ALA A 7 -8.85 3.03 12.28
CA ALA A 7 -9.45 3.60 11.09
C ALA A 7 -10.96 3.87 11.29
N ALA A 8 -11.70 2.89 11.82
CA ALA A 8 -13.12 3.05 12.12
C ALA A 8 -13.36 4.15 13.17
N ALA A 9 -12.57 4.20 14.24
CA ALA A 9 -12.68 5.23 15.28
C ALA A 9 -12.35 6.64 14.75
N GLY A 10 -11.42 6.76 13.82
CA GLY A 10 -11.07 8.01 13.14
C GLY A 10 -12.01 8.42 12.01
N GLY A 11 -13.08 7.64 11.74
CA GLY A 11 -14.02 7.91 10.65
C GLY A 11 -13.44 7.68 9.24
N ALA A 12 -12.30 7.00 9.14
CA ALA A 12 -11.74 6.61 7.85
C ALA A 12 -12.65 5.54 7.20
N THR A 13 -12.79 5.61 5.88
CA THR A 13 -13.48 4.57 5.11
C THR A 13 -12.50 3.44 4.81
N PRO A 14 -12.66 2.23 5.39
CA PRO A 14 -11.81 1.11 5.03
C PRO A 14 -12.08 0.69 3.59
N LEU A 15 -11.00 0.46 2.85
CA LEU A 15 -10.97 -0.19 1.54
C LEU A 15 -9.91 -1.30 1.64
N ALA A 16 -10.11 -2.40 0.93
CA ALA A 16 -9.13 -3.48 0.91
C ALA A 16 -8.88 -3.96 -0.52
N SER A 17 -7.71 -4.57 -0.73
CA SER A 17 -7.33 -5.15 -2.02
C SER A 17 -6.84 -6.58 -1.85
N LEU A 18 -7.05 -7.39 -2.89
CA LEU A 18 -6.57 -8.76 -3.00
C LEU A 18 -6.04 -9.00 -4.41
N ASP A 19 -4.89 -9.66 -4.53
CA ASP A 19 -4.52 -10.31 -5.78
C ASP A 19 -5.50 -11.46 -6.05
N TRP A 20 -5.92 -11.59 -7.31
CA TRP A 20 -7.04 -12.45 -7.71
C TRP A 20 -6.78 -13.11 -9.07
N HIS A 21 -5.65 -13.81 -9.15
CA HIS A 21 -5.13 -14.37 -10.38
C HIS A 21 -5.94 -15.55 -10.90
N SER A 22 -6.09 -15.65 -12.23
CA SER A 22 -6.50 -16.90 -12.87
C SER A 22 -5.45 -18.01 -12.65
N PRO A 23 -5.86 -19.29 -12.62
CA PRO A 23 -4.91 -20.39 -12.70
C PRO A 23 -4.01 -20.24 -13.93
N GLY A 24 -2.70 -20.31 -13.74
CA GLY A 24 -1.72 -20.12 -14.81
C GLY A 24 -1.59 -18.67 -15.29
N HIS A 25 -1.82 -17.69 -14.43
CA HIS A 25 -1.55 -16.28 -14.71
C HIS A 25 -0.15 -16.06 -15.29
N CYS A 26 0.01 -15.07 -16.17
CA CYS A 26 1.26 -14.84 -16.91
C CYS A 26 2.46 -14.46 -16.04
N SER A 27 2.21 -13.93 -14.84
CA SER A 27 3.24 -13.59 -13.87
C SER A 27 3.79 -14.83 -13.15
N PHE A 28 3.13 -15.98 -13.27
CA PHE A 28 3.59 -17.21 -12.63
C PHE A 28 4.72 -17.86 -13.44
N CYS A 29 5.70 -18.45 -12.74
CA CYS A 29 6.78 -19.18 -13.40
C CYS A 29 6.22 -20.33 -14.23
N ARG A 30 6.73 -20.52 -15.44
CA ARG A 30 6.49 -21.72 -16.26
C ARG A 30 7.83 -22.30 -16.69
N TYR A 31 7.99 -23.61 -16.52
CA TYR A 31 9.26 -24.30 -16.77
C TYR A 31 9.23 -25.10 -18.07
N GLY A 32 10.03 -24.65 -19.04
CA GLY A 32 10.27 -25.33 -20.32
C GLY A 32 9.03 -25.51 -21.21
N ALA A 33 9.24 -25.79 -22.50
CA ALA A 33 8.16 -26.09 -23.45
C ALA A 33 7.38 -27.40 -23.11
N SER A 34 7.83 -28.17 -22.12
CA SER A 34 7.32 -29.50 -21.76
C SER A 34 6.68 -29.59 -20.36
N GLY A 35 6.66 -28.52 -19.56
CA GLY A 35 5.93 -28.48 -18.28
C GLY A 35 6.45 -29.44 -17.20
N ASP A 36 7.76 -29.54 -17.02
CA ASP A 36 8.34 -30.41 -15.96
C ASP A 36 8.38 -29.63 -14.62
N ASP A 37 7.34 -29.81 -13.80
CA ASP A 37 7.00 -29.06 -12.57
C ASP A 37 7.97 -29.26 -11.38
N SER A 38 9.15 -29.85 -11.59
CA SER A 38 9.99 -30.37 -10.50
C SER A 38 10.83 -29.30 -9.74
N LEU A 39 10.92 -28.08 -10.25
CA LEU A 39 11.66 -26.98 -9.64
C LEU A 39 10.67 -25.85 -9.34
N GLY A 40 10.21 -25.66 -8.10
CA GLY A 40 9.46 -24.44 -7.75
C GLY A 40 10.29 -23.18 -8.06
N CYS A 41 9.67 -21.99 -8.05
CA CYS A 41 10.37 -20.68 -8.19
C CYS A 41 11.34 -20.43 -7.03
N THR A 42 12.45 -21.15 -6.99
CA THR A 42 13.34 -21.31 -5.83
C THR A 42 14.77 -20.85 -6.16
N TRP A 43 14.92 -19.83 -7.00
CA TRP A 43 16.23 -19.30 -7.38
C TRP A 43 16.27 -17.77 -7.23
N GLY A 44 17.07 -17.32 -6.25
CA GLY A 44 17.38 -15.91 -5.99
C GLY A 44 18.66 -15.43 -6.68
N CYS A 45 18.84 -14.12 -6.72
CA CYS A 45 19.88 -13.40 -7.47
C CYS A 45 21.25 -13.41 -6.78
N ASP A 46 21.86 -14.55 -6.51
CA ASP A 46 23.20 -14.61 -5.93
C ASP A 46 24.29 -14.63 -7.02
N ALA A 47 24.42 -13.53 -7.78
CA ALA A 47 25.59 -13.30 -8.61
C ALA A 47 26.62 -12.43 -7.84
N PRO A 48 27.88 -12.87 -7.66
CA PRO A 48 28.90 -12.07 -6.99
C PRO A 48 29.10 -10.72 -7.69
N GLY A 49 28.80 -9.62 -6.99
CA GLY A 49 29.01 -8.25 -7.50
C GLY A 49 27.81 -7.62 -8.23
N ALA A 50 26.66 -8.30 -8.32
CA ALA A 50 25.43 -7.65 -8.76
C ALA A 50 24.82 -6.79 -7.62
N PRO A 51 24.31 -5.57 -7.90
CA PRO A 51 23.48 -4.87 -6.92
C PRO A 51 22.28 -5.74 -6.57
N GLN A 52 21.86 -5.75 -5.30
CA GLN A 52 20.69 -6.54 -4.87
C GLN A 52 19.43 -6.05 -5.58
N VAL A 53 19.04 -6.79 -6.61
CA VAL A 53 17.74 -6.71 -7.26
C VAL A 53 16.96 -7.93 -6.78
N GLU A 54 16.05 -7.70 -5.83
CA GLU A 54 15.33 -8.75 -5.14
C GLU A 54 13.92 -8.93 -5.75
N GLY A 55 13.59 -10.20 -5.98
CA GLY A 55 12.62 -10.74 -6.95
C GLY A 55 13.36 -11.80 -7.78
N VAL A 56 12.71 -12.91 -8.17
CA VAL A 56 13.37 -13.94 -9.00
C VAL A 56 13.87 -13.25 -10.26
N CYS A 57 15.17 -12.96 -10.41
CA CYS A 57 15.73 -12.52 -11.69
C CYS A 57 16.34 -13.73 -12.37
N LEU A 58 15.67 -14.23 -13.39
CA LEU A 58 16.30 -15.12 -14.35
C LEU A 58 17.24 -14.25 -15.20
N SER A 59 18.45 -13.95 -14.75
CA SER A 59 19.45 -13.47 -15.71
C SER A 59 19.59 -14.60 -16.74
N ALA A 60 19.31 -14.30 -18.00
CA ALA A 60 19.50 -15.23 -19.12
C ALA A 60 20.95 -15.78 -19.20
N LEU A 61 21.87 -15.23 -18.40
CA LEU A 61 23.27 -15.62 -18.28
C LEU A 61 23.51 -16.84 -17.34
N GLY A 62 22.51 -17.32 -16.60
CA GLY A 62 22.68 -18.42 -15.65
C GLY A 62 21.61 -19.52 -15.66
N VAL A 63 20.51 -19.32 -16.39
CA VAL A 63 19.41 -20.29 -16.48
C VAL A 63 19.60 -21.09 -17.77
N PRO A 64 19.73 -22.43 -17.71
CA PRO A 64 19.81 -23.22 -18.94
C PRO A 64 18.60 -22.94 -19.84
N ASP A 65 18.82 -22.70 -21.14
CA ASP A 65 17.76 -22.41 -22.12
C ASP A 65 16.63 -23.46 -22.11
N VAL A 66 16.93 -24.69 -21.70
CA VAL A 66 15.96 -25.79 -21.59
C VAL A 66 14.95 -25.62 -20.44
N VAL A 67 15.29 -24.78 -19.46
CA VAL A 67 14.49 -24.47 -18.27
C VAL A 67 13.74 -23.15 -18.44
N PHE A 68 14.27 -22.23 -19.25
CA PHE A 68 13.70 -20.91 -19.47
C PHE A 68 12.61 -20.92 -20.55
N ASP A 69 11.33 -20.85 -20.16
CA ASP A 69 10.21 -20.62 -21.07
C ASP A 69 9.63 -19.22 -20.89
N SER A 70 9.83 -18.38 -21.91
CA SER A 70 9.33 -17.00 -21.95
C SER A 70 8.01 -16.83 -22.71
N SER A 71 7.46 -17.91 -23.25
CA SER A 71 6.29 -17.87 -24.12
C SER A 71 4.97 -17.58 -23.38
N GLY A 72 4.94 -17.75 -22.06
CA GLY A 72 3.77 -17.52 -21.21
C GLY A 72 3.80 -16.22 -20.40
N ARG A 73 4.69 -15.26 -20.72
CA ARG A 73 4.88 -14.03 -19.93
C ARG A 73 3.78 -13.01 -20.14
N CYS A 74 3.65 -12.10 -19.17
CA CYS A 74 2.78 -10.95 -19.33
C CYS A 74 3.33 -10.04 -20.43
N VAL A 75 2.41 -9.37 -21.11
CA VAL A 75 2.71 -8.52 -22.28
C VAL A 75 2.42 -7.04 -22.00
N ASP A 76 2.35 -6.69 -20.71
CA ASP A 76 2.17 -5.33 -20.22
C ASP A 76 3.49 -4.53 -20.20
N GLY A 77 3.36 -3.23 -19.91
CA GLY A 77 4.49 -2.30 -19.84
C GLY A 77 5.47 -2.58 -18.70
N ILE A 78 5.04 -3.24 -17.62
CA ILE A 78 5.91 -3.58 -16.48
C ILE A 78 6.88 -4.69 -16.93
N SER A 79 6.32 -5.75 -17.51
CA SER A 79 7.09 -6.89 -18.02
C SER A 79 8.01 -6.51 -19.17
N GLN A 80 7.57 -5.58 -20.04
CA GLN A 80 8.41 -5.03 -21.10
C GLN A 80 9.59 -4.22 -20.54
N LEU A 81 9.35 -3.36 -19.54
CA LEU A 81 10.40 -2.58 -18.89
C LEU A 81 11.42 -3.48 -18.19
N ASP A 82 10.96 -4.52 -17.50
CA ASP A 82 11.83 -5.47 -16.85
C ASP A 82 12.72 -6.20 -17.86
N TYR A 83 12.14 -6.67 -18.96
CA TYR A 83 12.88 -7.27 -20.07
C TYR A 83 13.97 -6.34 -20.63
N GLU A 84 13.64 -5.06 -20.87
CA GLU A 84 14.59 -4.05 -21.37
C GLU A 84 15.73 -3.76 -20.39
N LEU A 85 15.46 -3.86 -19.09
CA LEU A 85 16.44 -3.71 -18.02
C LEU A 85 17.19 -5.01 -17.69
N ALA A 86 16.95 -6.08 -18.46
CA ALA A 86 17.47 -7.42 -18.22
C ALA A 86 17.15 -7.97 -16.81
N ARG A 87 16.01 -7.54 -16.26
CA ARG A 87 15.40 -8.06 -15.04
C ARG A 87 14.24 -8.96 -15.45
N TYR A 88 14.09 -10.12 -14.82
CA TYR A 88 13.14 -11.12 -15.30
C TYR A 88 12.36 -11.70 -14.14
N PHE A 89 11.26 -11.04 -13.76
CA PHE A 89 10.45 -11.45 -12.61
C PHE A 89 9.30 -12.36 -13.01
N GLN A 90 9.26 -13.54 -12.39
CA GLN A 90 8.09 -14.41 -12.32
C GLN A 90 7.97 -14.94 -10.90
N TRP A 91 6.74 -15.19 -10.47
CA TRP A 91 6.41 -15.57 -9.10
C TRP A 91 5.95 -17.03 -9.02
N PRO A 92 6.09 -17.70 -7.86
CA PRO A 92 5.33 -18.93 -7.60
C PRO A 92 3.84 -18.68 -7.78
N ASP A 93 3.06 -19.72 -8.08
CA ASP A 93 1.60 -19.63 -7.99
C ASP A 93 1.19 -19.09 -6.61
N HIS A 94 0.50 -17.96 -6.61
CA HIS A 94 0.04 -17.27 -5.40
C HIS A 94 -1.30 -16.59 -5.70
N CYS A 95 -2.08 -16.33 -4.64
CA CYS A 95 -3.36 -15.62 -4.72
C CYS A 95 -4.28 -16.09 -5.88
N VAL A 96 -4.22 -17.39 -6.20
CA VAL A 96 -5.03 -18.00 -7.26
C VAL A 96 -6.50 -17.96 -6.83
N ARG A 97 -7.34 -17.33 -7.65
CA ARG A 97 -8.75 -17.08 -7.35
C ARG A 97 -9.49 -18.37 -6.95
N GLY A 98 -10.31 -18.28 -5.91
CA GLY A 98 -11.06 -19.41 -5.35
C GLY A 98 -10.23 -20.40 -4.53
N SER A 99 -8.90 -20.21 -4.43
CA SER A 99 -8.05 -21.02 -3.56
C SER A 99 -8.01 -20.47 -2.13
N PHE A 100 -7.56 -21.30 -1.20
CA PHE A 100 -7.32 -20.88 0.19
C PHE A 100 -6.31 -19.72 0.28
N GLY A 101 -5.28 -19.72 -0.58
CA GLY A 101 -4.21 -18.72 -0.56
C GLY A 101 -4.59 -17.33 -1.09
N ALA A 102 -5.77 -17.19 -1.71
CA ALA A 102 -6.29 -15.89 -2.17
C ALA A 102 -7.17 -15.18 -1.14
N ARG A 103 -7.42 -15.81 0.02
CA ARG A 103 -8.25 -15.23 1.09
C ARG A 103 -7.41 -14.32 1.97
N PHE A 104 -8.04 -13.30 2.55
CA PHE A 104 -7.42 -12.57 3.65
C PHE A 104 -7.13 -13.51 4.83
N ASP A 105 -6.01 -13.26 5.53
CA ASP A 105 -5.69 -13.96 6.78
C ASP A 105 -6.83 -13.74 7.79
N ALA A 106 -7.26 -14.79 8.47
CA ALA A 106 -8.38 -14.73 9.42
C ALA A 106 -8.15 -13.77 10.61
N ARG A 107 -6.90 -13.36 10.86
CA ARG A 107 -6.53 -12.35 11.88
C ARG A 107 -6.67 -10.92 11.37
N LEU A 108 -6.84 -10.73 10.06
CA LEU A 108 -7.23 -9.44 9.50
C LEU A 108 -8.76 -9.33 9.55
N ARG A 109 -9.29 -8.76 10.63
CA ARG A 109 -10.72 -8.45 10.73
C ARG A 109 -11.08 -7.25 9.86
N VAL A 110 -11.45 -7.53 8.62
CA VAL A 110 -12.01 -6.53 7.70
C VAL A 110 -13.43 -6.18 8.15
N PRO A 111 -13.76 -4.90 8.43
CA PRO A 111 -15.10 -4.49 8.80
C PRO A 111 -16.13 -4.83 7.73
N ALA A 112 -17.34 -5.22 8.14
CA ALA A 112 -18.44 -5.45 7.23
C ALA A 112 -18.74 -4.18 6.40
N GLY A 113 -19.04 -4.37 5.12
CA GLY A 113 -19.27 -3.27 4.17
C GLY A 113 -18.00 -2.60 3.63
N THR A 114 -16.80 -3.10 3.98
CA THR A 114 -15.55 -2.70 3.31
C THR A 114 -15.61 -3.10 1.84
N GLU A 115 -15.37 -2.14 0.94
CA GLU A 115 -15.23 -2.44 -0.49
C GLU A 115 -13.89 -3.14 -0.74
N VAL A 116 -13.93 -4.25 -1.48
CA VAL A 116 -12.74 -5.01 -1.85
C VAL A 116 -12.47 -4.91 -3.34
N PHE A 117 -11.22 -4.66 -3.68
CA PHE A 117 -10.74 -4.54 -5.05
C PHE A 117 -9.85 -5.74 -5.40
N LYS A 118 -10.21 -6.44 -6.48
CA LYS A 118 -9.49 -7.60 -7.01
C LYS A 118 -8.46 -7.11 -8.06
N LEU A 119 -7.21 -7.52 -7.89
CA LEU A 119 -6.05 -7.16 -8.71
C LEU A 119 -5.59 -8.36 -9.54
N GLY A 120 -4.87 -8.12 -10.64
CA GLY A 120 -4.22 -9.18 -11.42
C GLY A 120 -5.18 -10.23 -11.98
N PHE A 121 -6.43 -9.85 -12.27
CA PHE A 121 -7.47 -10.77 -12.75
C PHE A 121 -7.44 -11.01 -14.26
N GLU A 122 -6.68 -10.19 -15.01
CA GLU A 122 -6.46 -10.35 -16.45
C GLU A 122 -5.24 -11.24 -16.67
N ASN A 123 -5.38 -12.30 -17.46
CA ASN A 123 -4.36 -13.35 -17.52
C ASN A 123 -3.08 -12.92 -18.25
N SER A 124 -3.11 -11.83 -19.02
CA SER A 124 -1.99 -11.35 -19.84
C SER A 124 -1.26 -10.13 -19.26
N GLU A 125 -1.70 -9.62 -18.11
CA GLU A 125 -1.19 -8.39 -17.52
C GLU A 125 -0.89 -8.57 -16.03
N ASP A 126 0.32 -8.19 -15.61
CA ASP A 126 0.68 -8.06 -14.20
C ASP A 126 0.11 -6.78 -13.59
N MET A 127 -0.11 -6.78 -12.27
CA MET A 127 -0.74 -5.65 -11.59
C MET A 127 -0.23 -5.49 -10.16
N TYR A 128 0.74 -4.57 -9.98
CA TYR A 128 1.17 -4.19 -8.63
C TYR A 128 0.32 -3.09 -8.01
N SER A 129 -0.12 -2.08 -8.78
CA SER A 129 -0.92 -1.00 -8.20
C SER A 129 -2.38 -1.40 -8.01
N ALA A 130 -2.90 -1.16 -6.80
CA ALA A 130 -4.29 -1.41 -6.48
C ALA A 130 -5.27 -0.44 -7.17
N LEU A 131 -4.80 0.69 -7.71
CA LEU A 131 -5.67 1.73 -8.27
C LEU A 131 -6.47 1.27 -9.50
N ALA A 132 -5.89 0.36 -10.29
CA ALA A 132 -6.56 -0.30 -11.39
C ALA A 132 -7.43 -1.48 -10.95
N GLY A 133 -7.23 -2.00 -9.73
CA GLY A 133 -7.99 -3.09 -9.14
C GLY A 133 -9.49 -2.82 -9.19
N ARG A 134 -10.27 -3.87 -9.43
CA ARG A 134 -11.69 -3.79 -9.76
C ARG A 134 -12.56 -4.25 -8.60
N GLN A 135 -13.62 -3.49 -8.33
CA GLN A 135 -14.50 -3.77 -7.20
C GLN A 135 -15.16 -5.14 -7.34
N GLY A 136 -14.90 -6.04 -6.38
CA GLY A 136 -15.63 -7.29 -6.23
C GLY A 136 -17.09 -7.09 -5.80
N GLU A 137 -17.75 -8.17 -5.42
CA GLU A 137 -19.01 -8.08 -4.67
C GLU A 137 -18.73 -8.13 -3.17
N ALA A 138 -19.53 -7.42 -2.39
CA ALA A 138 -19.60 -7.68 -0.95
C ALA A 138 -20.40 -8.97 -0.76
N ALA A 139 -19.92 -9.91 0.06
CA ALA A 139 -20.78 -11.04 0.40
C ALA A 139 -21.95 -10.55 1.27
N GLU A 140 -23.13 -11.16 1.09
CA GLU A 140 -24.38 -10.73 1.74
C GLU A 140 -24.33 -10.78 3.27
N ASP A 141 -23.41 -11.57 3.85
CA ASP A 141 -23.20 -11.73 5.29
C ASP A 141 -22.04 -10.90 5.85
N GLY A 142 -21.50 -9.98 5.04
CA GLY A 142 -20.33 -9.17 5.41
C GLY A 142 -19.00 -9.92 5.33
N THR A 143 -18.99 -11.16 4.81
CA THR A 143 -17.77 -11.82 4.38
C THR A 143 -17.31 -11.27 3.01
N LEU A 144 -16.14 -11.71 2.57
CA LEU A 144 -15.52 -11.22 1.35
C LEU A 144 -15.77 -12.23 0.24
N ASP A 145 -16.21 -11.77 -0.94
CA ASP A 145 -16.56 -12.61 -2.09
C ASP A 145 -15.36 -13.42 -2.58
N ASP A 146 -15.30 -14.69 -2.16
CA ASP A 146 -14.33 -15.68 -2.65
C ASP A 146 -14.87 -16.52 -3.82
N ALA A 147 -16.09 -16.23 -4.28
CA ALA A 147 -16.67 -16.91 -5.42
C ALA A 147 -15.96 -16.49 -6.71
N VAL A 148 -15.70 -17.49 -7.56
CA VAL A 148 -15.13 -17.31 -8.90
C VAL A 148 -16.25 -17.49 -9.90
N ARG A 149 -16.46 -16.49 -10.75
CA ARG A 149 -17.47 -16.54 -11.82
C ARG A 149 -16.90 -17.22 -13.07
N ALA A 150 -17.80 -17.70 -13.92
CA ALA A 150 -17.44 -18.36 -15.18
C ALA A 150 -16.62 -17.44 -16.10
N ASP A 151 -16.94 -16.15 -16.13
CA ASP A 151 -16.16 -15.11 -16.81
C ASP A 151 -15.80 -13.99 -15.81
N GLU A 152 -14.99 -14.33 -14.81
CA GLU A 152 -14.57 -13.41 -13.75
C GLU A 152 -13.85 -12.17 -14.31
N ALA A 153 -13.08 -12.31 -15.40
CA ALA A 153 -12.35 -11.19 -15.99
C ALA A 153 -13.31 -10.18 -16.65
N ALA A 154 -14.26 -10.64 -17.48
CA ALA A 154 -15.26 -9.75 -18.05
C ALA A 154 -16.14 -9.12 -16.97
N PHE A 155 -16.53 -9.92 -15.97
CA PHE A 155 -17.30 -9.41 -14.83
C PHE A 155 -16.55 -8.26 -14.13
N LEU A 156 -15.28 -8.44 -13.76
CA LEU A 156 -14.49 -7.44 -13.07
C LEU A 156 -14.18 -6.22 -13.95
N ALA A 157 -13.98 -6.41 -15.26
CA ALA A 157 -13.67 -5.33 -16.19
C ALA A 157 -14.75 -4.24 -16.23
N GLU A 158 -16.01 -4.61 -16.04
CA GLU A 158 -17.17 -3.69 -15.99
C GLU A 158 -17.35 -3.00 -14.63
N ARG A 159 -16.62 -3.44 -13.60
CA ARG A 159 -16.71 -2.88 -12.24
C ARG A 159 -15.88 -1.61 -12.14
N PRO A 160 -16.24 -0.69 -11.23
CA PRO A 160 -15.44 0.49 -11.00
C PRO A 160 -14.10 0.12 -10.36
N SER A 161 -13.06 0.84 -10.77
CA SER A 161 -11.73 0.68 -10.20
C SER A 161 -11.59 1.42 -8.88
N LEU A 162 -10.58 1.06 -8.08
CA LEU A 162 -10.26 1.81 -6.86
C LEU A 162 -10.01 3.29 -7.17
N ARG A 163 -9.26 3.61 -8.23
CA ARG A 163 -9.07 4.99 -8.69
C ARG A 163 -10.39 5.74 -8.91
N GLN A 164 -11.35 5.11 -9.61
CA GLN A 164 -12.67 5.71 -9.83
C GLN A 164 -13.39 5.95 -8.51
N ARG A 165 -13.35 4.97 -7.59
CA ARG A 165 -13.97 5.07 -6.27
C ARG A 165 -13.36 6.16 -5.40
N LEU A 166 -12.04 6.35 -5.44
CA LEU A 166 -11.37 7.46 -4.76
C LEU A 166 -11.83 8.82 -5.32
N GLY A 167 -11.99 8.93 -6.64
CA GLY A 167 -12.49 10.13 -7.31
C GLY A 167 -13.94 10.44 -6.96
N GLU A 168 -14.84 9.46 -7.07
CA GLU A 168 -16.27 9.60 -6.76
C GLU A 168 -16.53 10.01 -5.30
N ARG A 169 -15.71 9.49 -4.37
CA ARG A 169 -15.79 9.83 -2.94
C ARG A 169 -15.05 11.13 -2.59
N GLY A 170 -14.38 11.77 -3.55
CA GLY A 170 -13.59 12.97 -3.31
C GLY A 170 -12.50 12.77 -2.26
N VAL A 171 -11.86 11.60 -2.25
CA VAL A 171 -10.86 11.26 -1.23
C VAL A 171 -9.67 12.21 -1.34
N ARG A 172 -9.28 12.78 -0.20
CA ARG A 172 -8.17 13.76 -0.10
C ARG A 172 -6.93 13.19 0.56
N ARG A 173 -7.08 12.20 1.44
CA ARG A 173 -5.98 11.53 2.13
C ARG A 173 -6.11 10.04 1.95
N LEU A 174 -5.05 9.41 1.46
CA LEU A 174 -4.97 7.97 1.28
C LEU A 174 -3.94 7.39 2.23
N PHE A 175 -4.40 6.56 3.17
CA PHE A 175 -3.52 5.84 4.09
C PHE A 175 -3.32 4.42 3.56
N LEU A 176 -2.06 4.02 3.38
CA LEU A 176 -1.65 2.76 2.80
C LEU A 176 -0.95 1.89 3.84
N ALA A 177 -1.44 0.67 3.99
CA ALA A 177 -0.82 -0.38 4.79
C ALA A 177 -1.05 -1.73 4.10
N GLY A 178 -0.13 -2.67 4.24
CA GLY A 178 -0.31 -4.03 3.75
C GLY A 178 0.96 -4.64 3.18
N LEU A 179 0.76 -5.62 2.29
CA LEU A 179 1.84 -6.39 1.68
C LEU A 179 1.79 -6.24 0.15
N ALA A 180 2.91 -6.19 -0.55
CA ALA A 180 4.26 -6.00 -0.03
C ALA A 180 4.69 -4.53 -0.10
N THR A 181 5.45 -4.05 0.90
CA THR A 181 5.95 -2.67 0.97
C THR A 181 6.65 -2.23 -0.31
N ASP A 182 7.48 -3.11 -0.85
CA ASP A 182 8.37 -2.95 -1.99
C ASP A 182 7.70 -3.14 -3.36
N TYR A 183 6.49 -3.70 -3.37
CA TYR A 183 5.70 -3.96 -4.57
C TYR A 183 4.35 -3.23 -4.53
N VAL A 184 3.29 -3.88 -4.08
CA VAL A 184 1.91 -3.39 -4.19
C VAL A 184 1.73 -2.07 -3.46
N VAL A 185 2.27 -1.95 -2.24
CA VAL A 185 2.15 -0.72 -1.44
C VAL A 185 2.88 0.44 -2.13
N LYS A 186 4.15 0.23 -2.53
CA LYS A 186 4.94 1.24 -3.25
C LYS A 186 4.28 1.67 -4.55
N ASN A 187 3.92 0.74 -5.42
CA ASN A 187 3.36 1.07 -6.73
C ASN A 187 2.01 1.78 -6.60
N THR A 188 1.17 1.35 -5.64
CA THR A 188 -0.08 2.05 -5.33
C THR A 188 0.18 3.49 -4.85
N ALA A 189 1.16 3.70 -3.98
CA ALA A 189 1.51 5.03 -3.48
C ALA A 189 2.03 5.95 -4.60
N LEU A 190 2.95 5.45 -5.41
CA LEU A 190 3.56 6.21 -6.51
C LEU A 190 2.53 6.57 -7.58
N GLU A 191 1.65 5.65 -7.98
CA GLU A 191 0.58 5.96 -8.94
C GLU A 191 -0.41 6.97 -8.34
N ALA A 192 -0.76 6.84 -7.05
CA ALA A 192 -1.66 7.79 -6.39
C ALA A 192 -1.08 9.22 -6.38
N LEU A 193 0.22 9.36 -6.07
CA LEU A 193 0.93 10.63 -6.11
C LEU A 193 1.02 11.20 -7.53
N GLN A 194 1.32 10.36 -8.51
CA GLN A 194 1.35 10.77 -9.91
C GLN A 194 -0.02 11.32 -10.35
N LEU A 195 -1.10 10.58 -10.08
CA LEU A 195 -2.45 11.01 -10.42
C LEU A 195 -2.87 12.29 -9.68
N ALA A 196 -2.41 12.49 -8.45
CA ALA A 196 -2.61 13.74 -7.72
C ALA A 196 -1.88 14.91 -8.38
N ALA A 197 -0.61 14.72 -8.77
CA ALA A 197 0.20 15.72 -9.44
C ALA A 197 -0.35 16.11 -10.83
N GLU A 198 -0.94 15.15 -11.54
CA GLU A 198 -1.61 15.37 -12.83
C GLU A 198 -2.99 16.02 -12.69
N GLY A 199 -3.52 16.19 -11.47
CA GLY A 199 -4.86 16.73 -11.22
C GLY A 199 -5.99 15.74 -11.55
N ASN A 200 -5.67 14.45 -11.68
CA ASN A 200 -6.61 13.37 -12.00
C ASN A 200 -7.38 12.85 -10.77
N THR A 201 -6.99 13.28 -9.56
CA THR A 201 -7.67 12.94 -8.29
C THR A 201 -7.75 14.15 -7.36
N ALA A 202 -8.58 14.08 -6.32
CA ALA A 202 -8.65 15.08 -5.24
C ALA A 202 -7.63 14.85 -4.12
N LEU A 203 -6.75 13.85 -4.27
CA LEU A 203 -5.74 13.50 -3.28
C LEU A 203 -4.79 14.67 -3.04
N ARG A 204 -4.54 14.95 -1.77
CA ARG A 204 -3.58 15.93 -1.27
C ARG A 204 -2.46 15.30 -0.48
N GLU A 205 -2.72 14.13 0.10
CA GLU A 205 -1.75 13.41 0.91
C GLU A 205 -1.87 11.92 0.64
N VAL A 206 -0.72 11.28 0.46
CA VAL A 206 -0.57 9.83 0.45
C VAL A 206 0.34 9.48 1.62
N VAL A 207 -0.16 8.65 2.52
CA VAL A 207 0.50 8.31 3.78
C VAL A 207 0.76 6.81 3.81
N MET A 208 2.02 6.40 3.89
CA MET A 208 2.38 5.00 4.08
C MET A 208 2.58 4.72 5.57
N VAL A 209 1.88 3.70 6.08
CA VAL A 209 1.90 3.29 7.48
C VAL A 209 2.81 2.07 7.66
N ASN A 210 3.98 2.31 8.22
CA ASN A 210 5.03 1.31 8.39
C ASN A 210 4.59 0.18 9.35
N ALA A 211 3.98 0.51 10.50
CA ALA A 211 3.45 -0.45 11.48
C ALA A 211 2.35 -1.40 10.96
N GLY A 212 1.90 -1.23 9.71
CA GLY A 212 0.94 -2.11 9.05
C GLY A 212 1.47 -2.75 7.77
N SER A 213 2.77 -2.64 7.49
CA SER A 213 3.34 -3.02 6.20
C SER A 213 4.64 -3.80 6.33
N MET A 214 4.91 -4.65 5.34
CA MET A 214 6.08 -5.52 5.30
C MET A 214 6.43 -5.88 3.86
N GLY A 215 7.72 -5.91 3.53
CA GLY A 215 8.22 -6.28 2.21
C GLY A 215 8.26 -7.79 1.99
N VAL A 216 8.40 -8.22 0.74
CA VAL A 216 8.48 -9.65 0.40
C VAL A 216 9.73 -10.30 0.99
N PHE A 217 10.84 -9.57 0.97
CA PHE A 217 12.18 -10.09 1.27
C PHE A 217 12.81 -9.51 2.54
N ASP A 218 12.04 -8.76 3.31
CA ASP A 218 12.52 -8.19 4.57
C ASP A 218 13.08 -9.29 5.49
N ALA A 219 14.33 -9.15 5.91
CA ALA A 219 14.94 -10.03 6.89
C ALA A 219 14.51 -9.63 8.32
N PRO A 220 14.67 -10.52 9.32
CA PRO A 220 14.55 -10.15 10.73
C PRO A 220 15.39 -8.92 11.09
N GLY A 221 14.72 -7.77 11.20
CA GLY A 221 15.37 -6.49 11.41
C GLY A 221 14.89 -5.43 10.43
N ASP A 222 14.69 -5.75 9.15
CA ASP A 222 14.37 -4.78 8.09
C ASP A 222 12.96 -4.18 8.24
N PHE A 223 12.10 -4.90 8.95
CA PHE A 223 10.76 -4.47 9.32
C PHE A 223 10.84 -3.21 10.18
N TYR A 224 10.15 -2.18 9.73
CA TYR A 224 10.00 -0.90 10.39
C TYR A 224 11.12 0.14 10.22
N GLY A 225 11.95 0.00 9.19
CA GLY A 225 12.92 1.05 8.83
C GLY A 225 14.27 0.91 9.51
N SER A 226 14.60 -0.30 9.97
CA SER A 226 15.90 -0.55 10.60
C SER A 226 17.04 -0.65 9.58
N ASP A 227 16.77 -1.09 8.34
CA ASP A 227 17.75 -1.03 7.25
C ASP A 227 17.20 -0.20 6.07
N ALA A 228 17.85 0.93 5.79
CA ALA A 228 17.52 1.81 4.67
C ALA A 228 17.99 1.26 3.32
N ALA A 229 18.92 0.29 3.30
CA ALA A 229 19.42 -0.35 2.10
C ALA A 229 18.57 -1.57 1.67
N SER A 230 17.73 -2.10 2.55
CA SER A 230 16.73 -3.14 2.21
C SER A 230 15.78 -2.67 1.11
N LEU A 231 15.12 -3.61 0.41
CA LEU A 231 14.10 -3.24 -0.57
C LEU A 231 12.97 -2.40 0.01
N SER A 232 12.49 -2.74 1.20
CA SER A 232 11.49 -1.92 1.90
C SER A 232 12.02 -0.53 2.24
N GLY A 233 13.30 -0.40 2.62
CA GLY A 233 13.97 0.88 2.85
C GLY A 233 14.02 1.73 1.58
N LEU A 234 14.45 1.15 0.46
CA LEU A 234 14.49 1.80 -0.85
C LEU A 234 13.09 2.16 -1.36
N ALA A 235 12.09 1.32 -1.11
CA ALA A 235 10.70 1.59 -1.44
C ALA A 235 10.15 2.79 -0.67
N LYS A 236 10.37 2.85 0.65
CA LYS A 236 9.99 3.99 1.50
C LYS A 236 10.68 5.27 1.06
N LYS A 237 11.98 5.19 0.73
CA LYS A 237 12.73 6.32 0.18
C LYS A 237 12.11 6.82 -1.13
N ALA A 238 11.82 5.93 -2.08
CA ALA A 238 11.21 6.30 -3.35
C ALA A 238 9.82 6.93 -3.17
N MET A 239 8.99 6.40 -2.27
CA MET A 239 7.70 6.98 -1.92
C MET A 239 7.86 8.39 -1.32
N ALA A 240 8.79 8.57 -0.38
CA ALA A 240 9.06 9.86 0.24
C ALA A 240 9.58 10.90 -0.76
N GLU A 241 10.50 10.51 -1.65
CA GLU A 241 11.01 11.37 -2.73
C GLU A 241 9.92 11.79 -3.73
N ALA A 242 8.90 10.94 -3.93
CA ALA A 242 7.72 11.25 -4.72
C ALA A 242 6.67 12.09 -3.98
N GLY A 243 6.85 12.35 -2.68
CA GLY A 243 5.97 13.19 -1.87
C GLY A 243 5.01 12.44 -0.93
N ALA A 244 5.16 11.12 -0.74
CA ALA A 244 4.43 10.42 0.31
C ALA A 244 4.94 10.82 1.70
N ARG A 245 4.04 10.91 2.67
CA ARG A 245 4.41 10.89 4.09
C ARG A 245 4.65 9.45 4.52
N ILE A 246 5.78 9.16 5.14
CA ILE A 246 6.07 7.84 5.71
C ILE A 246 5.91 7.93 7.22
N VAL A 247 4.95 7.20 7.77
CA VAL A 247 4.76 7.08 9.22
C VAL A 247 5.64 5.94 9.71
N MET A 248 6.74 6.26 10.39
CA MET A 248 7.79 5.33 10.78
C MET A 248 7.47 4.49 12.02
N GLY A 249 6.52 4.90 12.85
CA GLY A 249 6.12 4.19 14.07
C GLY A 249 5.98 2.68 13.84
N ALA A 250 6.71 1.88 14.63
CA ALA A 250 6.77 0.43 14.50
C ALA A 250 5.62 -0.30 15.20
N THR A 251 4.81 0.43 15.96
CA THR A 251 3.61 -0.07 16.63
C THR A 251 2.42 0.81 16.31
N VAL A 252 1.20 0.29 16.44
CA VAL A 252 -0.03 1.07 16.22
C VAL A 252 -0.05 2.35 17.07
N PRO A 253 0.21 2.31 18.40
CA PRO A 253 0.23 3.54 19.19
C PRO A 253 1.31 4.54 18.76
N ALA A 254 2.53 4.06 18.45
CA ALA A 254 3.60 4.95 18.00
C ALA A 254 3.27 5.61 16.65
N ALA A 255 2.73 4.85 15.71
CA ALA A 255 2.35 5.34 14.40
C ALA A 255 1.15 6.31 14.47
N LEU A 256 0.18 6.05 15.35
CA LEU A 256 -0.91 7.00 15.62
C LEU A 256 -0.39 8.29 16.28
N ALA A 257 0.59 8.20 17.19
CA ALA A 257 1.20 9.37 17.81
C ALA A 257 1.93 10.24 16.78
N GLU A 258 2.72 9.61 15.91
CA GLU A 258 3.42 10.28 14.81
C GLU A 258 2.44 10.87 13.78
N LEU A 259 1.35 10.16 13.47
CA LEU A 259 0.29 10.69 12.62
C LEU A 259 -0.32 11.96 13.21
N CYS A 260 -0.50 12.02 14.53
CA CYS A 260 -1.02 13.18 15.24
C CYS A 260 0.02 14.32 15.37
N GLU A 261 1.31 13.97 15.36
CA GLU A 261 2.40 14.94 15.44
C GLU A 261 2.36 15.87 14.23
N GLY A 262 2.17 17.16 14.49
CA GLY A 262 2.11 18.21 13.46
C GLY A 262 0.79 18.35 12.70
N THR A 263 -0.14 17.39 12.74
CA THR A 263 -1.47 17.53 12.09
C THR A 263 -2.43 18.38 12.90
N CYS A 264 -2.09 18.61 14.16
CA CYS A 264 -2.87 19.45 15.07
C CYS A 264 -2.43 20.92 15.05
N ASN A 265 -1.43 21.26 14.23
CA ASN A 265 -0.93 22.63 14.10
C ASN A 265 -1.41 23.30 12.81
N ASP A 266 -2.18 22.58 11.98
CA ASP A 266 -2.70 23.07 10.71
C ASP A 266 -4.24 22.98 10.75
N ASP A 267 -4.91 24.13 10.90
CA ASP A 267 -6.37 24.29 11.05
C ASP A 267 -7.18 23.64 9.90
N THR A 268 -6.52 23.22 8.82
CA THR A 268 -7.16 22.60 7.66
C THR A 268 -7.77 21.22 7.92
N ASP A 269 -7.36 20.54 8.99
CA ASP A 269 -7.96 19.28 9.44
C ASP A 269 -9.17 19.48 10.37
N CYS A 270 -9.35 20.69 10.91
CA CYS A 270 -10.48 21.04 11.76
C CYS A 270 -11.60 21.74 10.99
N GLY A 271 -12.85 21.50 11.42
CA GLY A 271 -14.01 22.17 10.81
C GLY A 271 -13.96 23.68 11.03
N ALA A 272 -14.73 24.44 10.25
CA ALA A 272 -14.79 25.90 10.38
C ALA A 272 -15.12 26.32 11.83
N GLY A 273 -14.22 27.08 12.47
CA GLY A 273 -14.36 27.53 13.86
C GLY A 273 -13.83 26.56 14.92
N GLN A 274 -13.14 25.50 14.50
CA GLN A 274 -12.42 24.58 15.38
C GLN A 274 -10.91 24.75 15.22
N VAL A 275 -10.18 24.57 16.32
CA VAL A 275 -8.72 24.51 16.38
C VAL A 275 -8.35 23.19 17.04
N CYS A 276 -7.15 22.71 16.76
CA CYS A 276 -6.68 21.52 17.44
C CYS A 276 -6.26 21.85 18.88
N ALA A 277 -6.80 21.11 19.84
CA ALA A 277 -6.48 21.25 21.25
C ALA A 277 -5.35 20.29 21.66
N ASP A 278 -4.48 20.75 22.56
CA ASP A 278 -3.43 19.94 23.18
C ASP A 278 -3.99 18.69 23.88
N ILE A 279 -3.14 17.69 24.06
CA ILE A 279 -3.48 16.43 24.72
C ILE A 279 -3.79 16.70 26.21
N GLU A 280 -5.06 16.53 26.61
CA GLU A 280 -5.46 16.56 28.03
C GLU A 280 -5.08 15.26 28.76
N GLU A 281 -4.90 15.32 30.07
CA GLU A 281 -4.53 14.18 30.90
C GLU A 281 -5.62 13.08 30.85
N GLY A 282 -5.29 11.93 30.24
CA GLY A 282 -6.19 10.79 30.06
C GLY A 282 -6.74 10.63 28.64
N GLU A 283 -6.50 11.59 27.75
CA GLU A 283 -6.78 11.44 26.32
C GLU A 283 -5.55 10.90 25.59
N MET A 284 -5.75 9.89 24.73
CA MET A 284 -4.63 9.28 24.00
C MET A 284 -4.20 10.09 22.77
N TRP A 285 -5.04 11.01 22.27
CA TRP A 285 -4.85 11.70 21.00
C TRP A 285 -5.45 13.12 21.03
N PRO A 286 -4.84 14.13 20.37
CA PRO A 286 -5.40 15.47 20.25
C PRO A 286 -6.68 15.47 19.39
N LYS A 287 -7.55 16.48 19.59
CA LYS A 287 -8.86 16.58 18.92
C LYS A 287 -9.14 18.01 18.46
N CYS A 288 -9.96 18.15 17.42
CA CYS A 288 -10.53 19.43 17.05
C CYS A 288 -11.53 19.89 18.12
N ALA A 289 -11.22 20.99 18.79
CA ALA A 289 -12.07 21.66 19.76
C ALA A 289 -12.61 22.97 19.17
N PRO A 290 -13.77 23.48 19.62
CA PRO A 290 -14.18 24.83 19.28
C PRO A 290 -13.06 25.82 19.60
N ALA A 291 -12.87 26.86 18.78
CA ALA A 291 -11.91 27.94 19.03
C ALA A 291 -12.34 28.79 20.23
N SER A 292 -12.27 28.24 21.44
CA SER A 292 -12.45 28.97 22.68
C SER A 292 -11.08 29.26 23.28
N CYS A 293 -10.54 30.47 23.08
CA CYS A 293 -9.59 31.00 24.06
C CYS A 293 -10.36 31.13 25.38
N PRO A 294 -10.02 30.42 26.48
CA PRO A 294 -8.89 30.84 27.32
C PRO A 294 -8.25 29.76 28.25
N VAL A 295 -6.96 29.90 28.61
CA VAL A 295 -6.51 29.68 30.00
C VAL A 295 -5.38 30.67 30.35
N GLY A 296 -5.68 31.68 31.18
CA GLY A 296 -4.66 32.50 31.85
C GLY A 296 -3.96 31.68 32.95
N SER A 297 -2.69 31.88 33.29
CA SER A 297 -2.17 33.11 33.89
C SER A 297 -0.64 33.20 33.79
N VAL A 298 -0.12 34.23 33.13
CA VAL A 298 1.27 34.67 33.31
C VAL A 298 1.27 35.77 34.37
N PRO A 299 2.04 35.67 35.48
CA PRO A 299 2.15 36.76 36.44
C PRO A 299 2.90 37.93 35.81
N ALA A 300 2.39 39.13 36.02
CA ALA A 300 2.99 40.36 35.55
C ALA A 300 4.42 40.52 36.10
N VAL A 301 5.41 40.50 35.21
CA VAL A 301 6.72 41.11 35.47
C VAL A 301 6.91 42.22 34.44
N ALA A 302 7.08 43.43 34.98
CA ALA A 302 7.40 44.63 34.23
C ALA A 302 8.78 44.49 33.57
N GLU A 303 8.91 44.94 32.32
CA GLU A 303 9.61 46.20 32.01
C GLU A 303 9.54 46.51 30.52
N GLN A 304 9.78 47.78 30.24
CA GLN A 304 9.41 48.51 29.03
C GLN A 304 10.17 48.09 27.78
N GLY A 305 9.52 48.27 26.64
CA GLY A 305 10.20 48.78 25.44
C GLY A 305 10.47 47.75 24.35
N THR A 306 9.55 47.75 23.37
CA THR A 306 9.80 47.46 21.95
C THR A 306 10.53 46.16 21.61
N SER A 307 9.79 45.16 21.15
CA SER A 307 9.91 44.61 19.78
C SER A 307 9.04 43.37 19.64
N GLY A 308 8.40 43.26 18.47
CA GLY A 308 8.12 42.05 17.72
C GLY A 308 7.64 40.78 18.43
N GLY A 309 6.49 40.29 17.97
CA GLY A 309 6.10 38.88 18.08
C GLY A 309 5.51 38.53 19.45
N LEU A 310 4.61 37.57 19.57
CA LEU A 310 4.30 36.45 18.71
C LEU A 310 2.88 35.98 19.04
N CYS A 311 2.20 35.43 18.04
CA CYS A 311 1.40 34.23 18.27
C CYS A 311 2.40 33.07 18.38
#